data_AF-A0A7V8BJB5-F1
#
_entry.id   AF-A0A7V8BJB5-F1
#
_cell.length_a   1.000
_cell.length_b   1.000
_cell.length_c   1.000
_cell.angle_alpha   90.00
_cell.angle_beta   90.00
_cell.angle_gamma   90.00
#
_symmetry.space_group_name_H-M   'P 1'
#
loop_
_entity.id
_entity.type
_entity.pdbx_description
1 polymer ?
#
loop_
_entity_poly.entity_id
_entity_poly.type
_entity_poly.pdbx_seq_one_letter_code
_entity_poly.pdbx_strand_id
1 'polypeptide(L)'
;MRIGPIELPNNLFVAPMAGVTDRPFRKLCKRLGAGYAVSEMVTSKRELWASLKTSRRADHAGEGAPIAVQIAGVDAAEMADAARYNIDRGAQIIDINMGCPAKKVCNTFAGSALMSNPPLALAIVEAVVAACAPRGVPVTLKMRTGRNERERNAVALARAAEGAGVALVTVHGRTREQGFAGLAEY
;
A
#
# COMPACT_ATOMS: atom_id res chain seq x y z
N MET A 1 -14.51 -12.37 0.93
CA MET A 1 -13.87 -11.25 1.67
C MET A 1 -14.34 -9.93 1.07
N ARG A 2 -14.41 -8.85 1.85
CA ARG A 2 -14.88 -7.54 1.39
C ARG A 2 -13.92 -6.42 1.81
N ILE A 3 -13.63 -5.47 0.92
CA ILE A 3 -12.85 -4.25 1.19
C ILE A 3 -13.75 -3.05 0.91
N GLY A 4 -14.27 -2.40 1.96
CA GLY A 4 -15.29 -1.36 1.81
C GLY A 4 -16.51 -1.88 1.05
N PRO A 5 -16.91 -1.29 -0.09
CA PRO A 5 -18.02 -1.77 -0.92
C PRO A 5 -17.63 -2.89 -1.90
N ILE A 6 -16.35 -3.26 -2.00
CA ILE A 6 -15.84 -4.18 -3.02
C ILE A 6 -15.81 -5.60 -2.47
N GLU A 7 -16.59 -6.49 -3.07
CA GLU A 7 -16.52 -7.93 -2.81
C GLU A 7 -15.41 -8.58 -3.64
N LEU A 8 -14.53 -9.34 -2.99
CA LEU A 8 -13.45 -10.07 -3.63
C LEU A 8 -13.87 -11.53 -3.86
N PRO A 9 -13.49 -12.14 -5.00
CA PRO A 9 -13.91 -13.50 -5.35
C PRO A 9 -13.30 -14.57 -4.43
N ASN A 10 -12.20 -14.27 -3.76
CA ASN A 10 -11.56 -15.13 -2.76
C ASN A 10 -10.61 -14.32 -1.87
N ASN A 11 -9.92 -15.00 -0.96
CA ASN A 11 -9.03 -14.41 0.04
C ASN A 11 -7.53 -14.61 -0.30
N LEU A 12 -7.20 -14.85 -1.58
CA LEU A 12 -5.83 -15.07 -2.05
C LEU A 12 -5.35 -13.91 -2.92
N PHE A 13 -4.32 -13.20 -2.43
CA PHE A 13 -3.93 -11.91 -2.97
C PHE A 13 -2.49 -11.91 -3.48
N VAL A 14 -2.25 -11.23 -4.60
CA VAL A 14 -0.89 -10.95 -5.10
C VAL A 14 -0.35 -9.72 -4.39
N ALA A 15 0.75 -9.92 -3.65
CA ALA A 15 1.44 -8.84 -2.95
C ALA A 15 2.10 -7.86 -3.93
N PRO A 16 2.20 -6.56 -3.60
CA PRO A 16 2.90 -5.58 -4.42
C PRO A 16 4.41 -5.83 -4.38
N MET A 17 5.03 -6.01 -5.54
CA MET A 17 6.46 -6.25 -5.70
C MET A 17 7.03 -5.34 -6.79
N ALA A 18 7.76 -4.29 -6.39
CA ALA A 18 8.37 -3.35 -7.31
C ALA A 18 9.31 -4.06 -8.29
N GLY A 19 9.12 -3.83 -9.59
CA GLY A 19 9.83 -4.47 -10.70
C GLY A 19 9.26 -5.83 -11.11
N VAL A 20 8.23 -6.35 -10.44
CA VAL A 20 7.66 -7.68 -10.70
C VAL A 20 6.16 -7.61 -10.97
N THR A 21 5.37 -6.99 -10.09
CA THR A 21 3.92 -6.90 -10.25
C THR A 21 3.51 -5.77 -11.19
N ASP A 22 4.07 -5.77 -12.39
CA ASP A 22 3.64 -4.89 -13.47
C ASP A 22 2.24 -5.28 -13.99
N ARG A 23 1.70 -4.49 -14.92
CA ARG A 23 0.35 -4.70 -15.44
C ARG A 23 0.16 -6.10 -16.09
N PRO A 24 1.04 -6.56 -17.00
CA PRO A 24 0.96 -7.93 -17.53
C PRO A 24 0.94 -9.02 -16.46
N PHE A 25 1.82 -8.93 -15.45
CA PHE A 25 1.90 -9.91 -14.38
C PHE A 25 0.60 -9.98 -13.58
N ARG A 26 0.07 -8.82 -13.15
CA ARG A 26 -1.20 -8.77 -12.39
C ARG A 26 -2.37 -9.35 -13.18
N LYS A 27 -2.46 -9.04 -14.48
CA LYS A 27 -3.48 -9.61 -15.38
C LYS A 27 -3.39 -11.13 -15.45
N LEU A 28 -2.18 -11.68 -15.57
CA LEU A 28 -1.95 -13.12 -15.58
C LEU A 28 -2.38 -13.75 -14.26
N CYS A 29 -1.95 -13.22 -13.12
CA CYS A 29 -2.30 -13.78 -11.81
C CYS A 29 -3.81 -13.74 -11.53
N LYS A 30 -4.51 -12.65 -11.89
CA LYS A 30 -5.97 -12.56 -11.76
C LYS A 30 -6.67 -13.62 -12.63
N ARG A 31 -6.21 -13.83 -13.87
CA ARG A 31 -6.72 -14.92 -14.73
C ARG A 31 -6.48 -16.32 -14.15
N LEU A 32 -5.40 -16.50 -13.41
CA LEU A 32 -5.05 -17.76 -12.74
C LEU A 32 -5.75 -17.93 -11.37
N GLY A 33 -6.62 -17.01 -10.97
CA GLY A 33 -7.47 -17.16 -9.80
C GLY A 33 -7.11 -16.26 -8.60
N ALA A 34 -6.13 -15.36 -8.70
CA ALA A 34 -5.91 -14.38 -7.65
C ALA A 34 -7.12 -13.44 -7.52
N GLY A 35 -7.72 -13.38 -6.33
CA GLY A 35 -8.89 -12.53 -6.10
C GLY A 35 -8.56 -11.04 -5.98
N TYR A 36 -7.29 -10.71 -5.76
CA TYR A 36 -6.79 -9.35 -5.61
C TYR A 36 -5.34 -9.27 -6.08
N ALA A 37 -4.94 -8.16 -6.68
CA ALA A 37 -3.54 -7.89 -7.00
C ALA A 37 -3.26 -6.40 -6.85
N VAL A 38 -2.20 -6.07 -6.11
CA VAL A 38 -1.80 -4.68 -5.86
C VAL A 38 -0.69 -4.29 -6.83
N SER A 39 -0.75 -3.06 -7.35
CA SER A 39 0.28 -2.52 -8.25
C SER A 39 1.67 -2.49 -7.62
N GLU A 40 2.68 -2.27 -8.44
CA GLU A 40 3.93 -1.71 -7.92
C GLU A 40 3.69 -0.40 -7.18
N MET A 41 4.57 -0.10 -6.24
CA MET A 41 4.55 1.15 -5.48
C MET A 41 4.75 2.39 -6.37
N VAL A 42 3.79 3.31 -6.29
CA VAL A 42 3.79 4.64 -6.90
C VAL A 42 4.24 5.68 -5.85
N THR A 43 5.02 6.66 -6.28
CA THR A 43 5.59 7.69 -5.39
C THR A 43 4.60 8.82 -5.12
N SER A 44 4.61 9.37 -3.91
CA SER A 44 3.82 10.56 -3.56
C SER A 44 4.35 11.85 -4.20
N LYS A 45 5.65 11.87 -4.52
CA LYS A 45 6.36 13.01 -5.08
C LYS A 45 5.84 13.41 -6.48
N ARG A 46 5.15 14.55 -6.55
CA ARG A 46 4.50 15.09 -7.76
C ARG A 46 5.49 15.29 -8.91
N GLU A 47 6.69 15.76 -8.62
CA GLU A 47 7.77 16.01 -9.58
C GLU A 47 8.24 14.74 -10.31
N LEU A 48 7.94 13.55 -9.76
CA LEU A 48 8.29 12.27 -10.36
C LEU A 48 7.15 11.63 -11.17
N TRP A 49 5.94 12.21 -11.18
CA TRP A 49 4.77 11.62 -11.83
C TRP A 49 4.89 11.55 -13.35
N ALA A 50 5.53 12.54 -13.97
CA ALA A 50 5.80 12.56 -15.41
C ALA A 50 6.95 11.62 -15.83
N SER A 51 7.71 11.06 -14.87
CA SER A 51 8.79 10.14 -15.22
C SER A 51 8.24 8.87 -15.86
N LEU A 52 8.97 8.33 -16.85
CA LEU A 52 8.59 7.10 -17.56
C LEU A 52 8.31 5.93 -16.60
N LYS A 53 9.06 5.85 -15.50
CA LYS A 53 8.88 4.81 -14.48
C LYS A 53 7.54 4.94 -13.77
N THR A 54 7.18 6.13 -13.31
CA THR A 54 5.93 6.34 -12.58
C THR A 54 4.72 6.23 -13.51
N SER A 55 4.80 6.80 -14.71
CA SER A 55 3.70 6.76 -15.68
C SER A 55 3.35 5.34 -16.11
N ARG A 56 4.34 4.46 -16.30
CA ARG A 56 4.11 3.02 -16.56
C ARG A 56 3.44 2.30 -15.39
N ARG A 57 3.77 2.67 -14.14
CA ARG A 57 3.18 2.05 -12.95
C ARG A 57 1.74 2.46 -12.70
N ALA A 58 1.39 3.69 -13.10
CA ALA A 58 0.05 4.26 -13.00
C ALA A 58 -0.84 3.95 -14.22
N ASP A 59 -0.36 3.20 -15.20
CA ASP A 59 -1.16 2.71 -16.32
C ASP A 59 -1.80 1.36 -15.98
N HIS A 60 -3.12 1.38 -15.87
CA HIS A 60 -3.96 0.21 -15.55
C HIS A 60 -4.83 -0.24 -16.72
N ALA A 61 -4.57 0.23 -17.95
CA ALA A 61 -5.43 -0.05 -19.09
C ALA A 61 -5.62 -1.56 -19.34
N GLY A 62 -6.88 -2.01 -19.35
CA GLY A 62 -7.24 -3.41 -19.55
C GLY A 62 -6.87 -4.33 -18.38
N GLU A 63 -6.57 -3.81 -17.19
CA GLU A 63 -6.53 -4.59 -15.95
C GLU A 63 -7.96 -4.90 -15.47
N GLY A 64 -8.21 -6.13 -15.04
CA GLY A 64 -9.51 -6.51 -14.46
C GLY A 64 -9.71 -5.89 -13.07
N ALA A 65 -10.92 -5.44 -12.77
CA ALA A 65 -11.28 -4.90 -11.47
C ALA A 65 -11.14 -5.95 -10.33
N PRO A 66 -10.89 -5.52 -9.08
CA PRO A 66 -10.58 -4.14 -8.70
C PRO A 66 -9.14 -3.76 -9.06
N ILE A 67 -8.95 -2.50 -9.48
CA ILE A 67 -7.62 -1.91 -9.68
C ILE A 67 -7.16 -1.32 -8.33
N ALA A 68 -6.09 -1.91 -7.77
CA ALA A 68 -5.50 -1.44 -6.52
C ALA A 68 -4.12 -0.85 -6.74
N VAL A 69 -3.94 0.38 -6.27
CA VAL A 69 -2.67 1.10 -6.42
C VAL A 69 -2.02 1.30 -5.07
N GLN A 70 -0.79 0.80 -4.93
CA GLN A 70 0.01 1.08 -3.75
C GLN A 70 0.76 2.41 -3.90
N ILE A 71 0.60 3.31 -2.94
CA ILE A 71 1.33 4.58 -2.85
C ILE A 71 2.34 4.57 -1.70
N ALA A 72 3.40 5.36 -1.83
CA ALA A 72 4.41 5.53 -0.79
C ALA A 72 4.99 6.94 -0.76
N GLY A 73 5.27 7.40 0.46
CA GLY A 73 5.72 8.75 0.77
C GLY A 73 5.85 8.93 2.28
N VAL A 74 6.15 10.15 2.69
CA VAL A 74 6.33 10.53 4.11
C VAL A 74 5.62 11.81 4.52
N ASP A 75 5.05 12.52 3.55
CA ASP A 75 4.27 13.71 3.80
C ASP A 75 2.79 13.39 3.60
N ALA A 76 1.95 13.79 4.55
CA ALA A 76 0.53 13.47 4.56
C ALA A 76 -0.22 14.13 3.40
N ALA A 77 0.11 15.38 3.06
CA ALA A 77 -0.53 16.11 1.96
C ALA A 77 -0.12 15.53 0.60
N GLU A 78 1.16 15.21 0.40
CA GLU A 78 1.64 14.56 -0.81
C GLU A 78 1.01 13.17 -1.00
N MET A 79 0.85 12.39 0.08
CA MET A 79 0.21 11.08 0.02
C MET A 79 -1.27 11.18 -0.33
N ALA A 80 -1.98 12.16 0.23
CA ALA A 80 -3.36 12.47 -0.13
C ALA A 80 -3.51 12.85 -1.61
N ASP A 81 -2.58 13.68 -2.13
CA ASP A 81 -2.56 14.06 -3.54
C ASP A 81 -2.25 12.88 -4.47
N ALA A 82 -1.33 12.00 -4.06
CA ALA A 82 -1.03 10.77 -4.78
C ALA A 82 -2.23 9.84 -4.85
N ALA A 83 -3.01 9.74 -3.76
CA ALA A 83 -4.25 8.99 -3.76
C ALA A 83 -5.24 9.55 -4.79
N ARG A 84 -5.52 10.86 -4.76
CA ARG A 84 -6.40 11.54 -5.73
C ARG A 84 -5.94 11.32 -7.17
N TYR A 85 -4.65 11.52 -7.43
CA TYR A 85 -4.04 11.34 -8.75
C TYR A 85 -4.26 9.92 -9.31
N ASN A 86 -4.13 8.88 -8.49
CA ASN A 86 -4.34 7.51 -8.93
C ASN A 86 -5.83 7.15 -9.04
N ILE A 87 -6.71 7.71 -8.20
CA ILE A 87 -8.16 7.57 -8.34
C ILE A 87 -8.64 8.16 -9.68
N ASP A 88 -8.15 9.34 -10.05
CA ASP A 88 -8.47 9.97 -11.34
C ASP A 88 -7.95 9.16 -12.55
N ARG A 89 -7.08 8.19 -12.30
CA ARG A 89 -6.55 7.22 -13.29
C ARG A 89 -7.17 5.83 -13.17
N GLY A 90 -8.25 5.69 -12.41
CA GLY A 90 -9.03 4.46 -12.32
C GLY A 90 -8.66 3.54 -11.16
N ALA A 91 -7.86 3.99 -10.19
CA ALA A 91 -7.69 3.23 -8.95
C ALA A 91 -9.04 3.14 -8.21
N GLN A 92 -9.43 1.90 -7.88
CA GLN A 92 -10.65 1.59 -7.12
C GLN A 92 -10.34 1.27 -5.66
N ILE A 93 -9.07 1.02 -5.34
CA ILE A 93 -8.54 0.83 -3.99
C ILE A 93 -7.18 1.53 -3.92
N ILE A 94 -6.93 2.26 -2.83
CA ILE A 94 -5.62 2.85 -2.53
C ILE A 94 -4.97 2.07 -1.40
N ASP A 95 -3.77 1.54 -1.63
CA ASP A 95 -2.97 0.84 -0.61
C ASP A 95 -1.80 1.72 -0.14
N ILE A 96 -1.57 1.82 1.16
CA ILE A 96 -0.45 2.57 1.72
C ILE A 96 0.72 1.61 1.99
N ASN A 97 1.89 1.89 1.43
CA ASN A 97 3.11 1.15 1.78
C ASN A 97 3.68 1.65 3.11
N MET A 98 3.62 0.78 4.11
CA MET A 98 4.28 0.96 5.41
C MET A 98 5.17 -0.25 5.75
N GLY A 99 5.61 -1.00 4.73
CA GLY A 99 6.26 -2.30 4.92
C GLY A 99 7.60 -2.47 4.20
N CYS A 100 7.92 -1.63 3.22
CA CYS A 100 9.16 -1.77 2.44
C CYS A 100 10.40 -1.51 3.33
N PRO A 101 11.37 -2.45 3.44
CA PRO A 101 12.60 -2.26 4.21
C PRO A 101 13.77 -1.72 3.36
N ALA A 102 13.58 -1.52 2.05
CA ALA A 102 14.66 -1.15 1.16
C ALA A 102 15.28 0.20 1.57
N LYS A 103 16.62 0.26 1.66
CA LYS A 103 17.36 1.46 2.10
C LYS A 103 16.93 2.73 1.37
N LYS A 104 16.76 2.67 0.05
CA LYS A 104 16.34 3.83 -0.75
C LYS A 104 14.98 4.41 -0.33
N VAL A 105 14.09 3.57 0.21
CA VAL A 105 12.75 3.97 0.70
C VAL A 105 12.83 4.42 2.16
N CYS A 106 13.54 3.67 3.00
CA CYS A 106 13.65 3.98 4.43
C CYS A 106 14.52 5.22 4.71
N ASN A 107 15.48 5.56 3.85
CA ASN A 107 16.35 6.74 4.02
C ASN A 107 15.58 8.05 3.92
N THR A 108 14.42 8.06 3.27
CA THR A 108 13.49 9.20 3.26
C THR A 108 12.39 9.05 4.30
N PHE A 109 12.54 8.14 5.27
CA PHE A 109 11.55 7.76 6.29
C PHE A 109 10.26 7.10 5.77
N ALA A 110 10.23 6.58 4.54
CA ALA A 110 9.05 5.92 3.97
C ALA A 110 9.03 4.40 4.25
N GLY A 111 7.91 3.75 3.87
CA GLY A 111 7.75 2.32 4.03
C GLY A 111 7.80 1.89 5.50
N SER A 112 8.55 0.85 5.82
CA SER A 112 8.63 0.34 7.20
C SER A 112 9.31 1.29 8.20
N ALA A 113 9.98 2.34 7.73
CA ALA A 113 10.52 3.39 8.62
C ALA A 113 9.39 4.19 9.30
N LEU A 114 8.23 4.36 8.66
CA LEU A 114 7.06 5.03 9.25
C LEU A 114 6.58 4.32 10.52
N MET A 115 6.75 3.01 10.63
CA MET A 115 6.39 2.26 11.85
C MET A 115 7.18 2.70 13.08
N SER A 116 8.31 3.40 12.92
CA SER A 116 9.08 3.97 14.04
C SER A 116 8.55 5.33 14.51
N ASN A 117 7.57 5.91 13.79
CA ASN A 117 6.91 7.16 14.14
C ASN A 117 5.38 7.03 13.96
N PRO A 118 4.69 6.37 14.92
CA PRO A 118 3.25 6.16 14.83
C PRO A 118 2.41 7.43 14.64
N PRO A 119 2.73 8.58 15.28
CA PRO A 119 2.01 9.83 15.00
C PRO A 119 2.07 10.26 13.52
N LEU A 120 3.25 10.22 12.90
CA LEU A 120 3.39 10.54 11.47
C LEU A 120 2.68 9.50 10.59
N ALA A 121 2.83 8.22 10.92
CA ALA A 121 2.18 7.13 10.21
C ALA A 121 0.66 7.31 10.20
N LEU A 122 0.07 7.66 11.34
CA LEU A 122 -1.37 7.89 11.48
C LEU A 122 -1.82 9.14 10.71
N ALA A 123 -1.08 10.25 10.80
CA ALA A 123 -1.39 11.46 10.03
C ALA A 123 -1.44 11.22 8.52
N ILE A 124 -0.52 10.38 8.00
CA ILE A 124 -0.54 9.96 6.59
C ILE A 124 -1.78 9.11 6.29
N VAL A 125 -2.11 8.13 7.14
CA VAL A 125 -3.28 7.27 6.97
C VAL A 125 -4.57 8.11 6.93
N GLU A 126 -4.75 9.00 7.92
CA GLU A 126 -5.92 9.88 8.01
C GLU A 126 -6.05 10.79 6.80
N ALA A 127 -4.96 11.40 6.34
CA ALA A 127 -4.97 12.26 5.15
C ALA A 127 -5.35 11.50 3.87
N VAL A 128 -4.85 10.27 3.71
CA VAL A 128 -5.20 9.42 2.56
C VAL A 128 -6.65 8.96 2.63
N VAL A 129 -7.14 8.54 3.81
CA VAL A 129 -8.56 8.17 3.99
C VAL A 129 -9.46 9.36 3.69
N ALA A 130 -9.17 10.53 4.24
CA ALA A 130 -9.94 11.74 4.00
C ALA A 130 -9.96 12.15 2.52
N ALA A 131 -8.86 11.93 1.77
CA ALA A 131 -8.81 12.17 0.34
C ALA A 131 -9.64 11.17 -0.49
N CYS A 132 -9.73 9.92 -0.04
CA CYS A 132 -10.43 8.86 -0.78
C CYS A 132 -11.93 8.81 -0.47
N ALA A 133 -12.34 9.19 0.75
CA ALA A 133 -13.72 9.07 1.23
C ALA A 133 -14.76 9.78 0.33
N PRO A 134 -14.57 11.04 -0.14
CA PRO A 134 -15.53 11.69 -1.04
C PRO A 134 -15.71 10.99 -2.38
N ARG A 135 -14.78 10.11 -2.76
CA ARG A 135 -14.81 9.32 -4.01
C ARG A 135 -15.30 7.89 -3.78
N GLY A 136 -15.64 7.51 -2.54
CA GLY A 136 -16.06 6.16 -2.18
C GLY A 136 -14.98 5.09 -2.37
N VAL A 137 -13.70 5.49 -2.44
CA VAL A 137 -12.57 4.58 -2.66
C VAL A 137 -12.04 4.12 -1.31
N PRO A 138 -12.06 2.81 -0.98
CA PRO A 138 -11.52 2.32 0.28
C PRO A 138 -9.98 2.38 0.28
N VAL A 139 -9.43 2.58 1.48
CA VAL A 139 -7.98 2.60 1.73
C VAL A 139 -7.56 1.33 2.45
N THR A 140 -6.44 0.75 2.02
CA THR A 140 -5.80 -0.40 2.67
C THR A 140 -4.39 -0.04 3.12
N LEU A 141 -3.85 -0.80 4.07
CA LEU A 141 -2.52 -0.57 4.62
C LEU A 141 -1.71 -1.87 4.60
N LYS A 142 -0.51 -1.83 4.02
CA LYS A 142 0.44 -2.95 4.09
C LYS A 142 1.65 -2.60 4.94
N MET A 143 1.88 -3.35 6.00
CA MET A 143 2.97 -3.11 6.96
C MET A 143 3.75 -4.39 7.33
N ARG A 144 4.66 -4.24 8.29
CA ARG A 144 5.46 -5.31 8.92
C ARG A 144 5.04 -5.50 10.38
N THR A 145 5.72 -6.38 11.14
CA THR A 145 5.41 -6.54 12.57
C THR A 145 5.96 -5.41 13.44
N GLY A 146 6.96 -4.69 12.94
CA GLY A 146 7.58 -3.53 13.60
C GLY A 146 8.95 -3.20 13.02
N ARG A 147 9.71 -2.34 13.71
CA ARG A 147 11.07 -1.96 13.31
C ARG A 147 12.06 -3.12 13.50
N ASN A 148 12.01 -3.74 14.68
CA ASN A 148 12.88 -4.81 15.12
C ASN A 148 12.16 -5.66 16.17
N GLU A 149 12.84 -6.67 16.72
CA GLU A 149 12.21 -7.62 17.66
C GLU A 149 11.77 -6.97 18.97
N ARG A 150 12.43 -5.89 19.39
CA ARG A 150 12.12 -5.14 20.63
C ARG A 150 11.00 -4.13 20.42
N GLU A 151 10.85 -3.62 19.19
CA GLU A 151 9.90 -2.58 18.82
C GLU A 151 8.88 -3.13 17.81
N ARG A 152 8.04 -4.06 18.28
CA ARG A 152 6.88 -4.59 17.54
C ARG A 152 5.61 -3.82 17.93
N ASN A 153 5.04 -3.09 16.98
CA ASN A 153 3.87 -2.24 17.21
C ASN A 153 2.73 -2.47 16.20
N ALA A 154 2.79 -3.56 15.42
CA ALA A 154 1.78 -3.86 14.40
C ALA A 154 0.34 -3.90 14.94
N VAL A 155 0.09 -4.51 16.10
CA VAL A 155 -1.27 -4.60 16.66
C VAL A 155 -1.81 -3.21 17.01
N ALA A 156 -1.01 -2.39 17.68
CA ALA A 156 -1.41 -1.03 18.05
C ALA A 156 -1.66 -0.17 16.79
N LEU A 157 -0.78 -0.27 15.80
CA LEU A 157 -0.88 0.48 14.56
C LEU A 157 -2.05 0.01 13.67
N ALA A 158 -2.36 -1.30 13.66
CA ALA A 158 -3.53 -1.85 12.97
C ALA A 158 -4.84 -1.29 13.54
N ARG A 159 -4.97 -1.26 14.87
CA ARG A 159 -6.16 -0.70 15.54
C ARG A 159 -6.30 0.80 15.28
N ALA A 160 -5.20 1.54 15.32
CA ALA A 160 -5.22 2.97 15.00
C ALA A 160 -5.61 3.22 13.53
N ALA A 161 -5.07 2.43 12.60
CA ALA A 161 -5.42 2.50 11.19
C ALA A 161 -6.89 2.14 10.92
N GLU A 162 -7.42 1.10 11.57
CA GLU A 162 -8.84 0.75 11.53
C GLU A 162 -9.71 1.92 12.02
N GLY A 163 -9.37 2.50 13.18
CA GLY A 163 -10.07 3.67 13.73
C GLY A 163 -10.03 4.90 12.81
N ALA A 164 -8.97 5.05 12.02
CA ALA A 164 -8.84 6.08 10.99
C ALA A 164 -9.60 5.78 9.69
N GLY A 165 -10.21 4.59 9.55
CA GLY A 165 -11.03 4.21 8.39
C GLY A 165 -10.35 3.32 7.35
N VAL A 166 -9.21 2.69 7.68
CA VAL A 166 -8.59 1.68 6.81
C VAL A 166 -9.46 0.43 6.74
N ALA A 167 -9.79 -0.02 5.52
CA ALA A 167 -10.70 -1.12 5.25
C ALA A 167 -10.03 -2.51 5.24
N LEU A 168 -8.71 -2.58 5.12
CA LEU A 168 -7.92 -3.81 5.20
C LEU A 168 -6.50 -3.50 5.64
N VAL A 169 -5.99 -4.29 6.59
CA VAL A 169 -4.59 -4.28 7.01
C VAL A 169 -3.92 -5.58 6.60
N THR A 170 -2.81 -5.49 5.88
CA THR A 170 -1.95 -6.62 5.52
C THR A 170 -0.65 -6.55 6.30
N VAL A 171 -0.34 -7.58 7.08
CA VAL A 171 0.91 -7.66 7.86
C VAL A 171 1.84 -8.68 7.24
N HIS A 172 3.03 -8.26 6.83
CA HIS A 172 4.13 -9.19 6.63
C HIS A 172 4.68 -9.53 8.02
N GLY A 173 4.55 -10.80 8.42
CA GLY A 173 5.06 -11.41 9.66
C GLY A 173 6.57 -11.35 9.89
N ARG A 174 7.25 -10.27 9.51
CA ARG A 174 8.65 -10.01 9.81
C ARG A 174 8.81 -8.56 10.22
N THR A 175 9.78 -8.29 11.08
CA THR A 175 10.21 -6.92 11.39
C THR A 175 10.97 -6.31 10.21
N ARG A 176 11.19 -5.00 10.20
CA ARG A 176 11.99 -4.34 9.15
C ARG A 176 13.41 -4.91 9.10
N GLU A 177 14.08 -5.01 10.25
CA GLU A 177 15.48 -5.44 10.34
C GLU A 177 15.71 -6.86 9.86
N GLN A 178 14.73 -7.75 10.03
CA GLN A 178 14.80 -9.11 9.49
C GLN A 178 14.82 -9.12 7.95
N GLY A 179 14.26 -8.11 7.27
CA GLY A 179 14.16 -8.10 5.80
C GLY A 179 13.44 -9.34 5.27
N PHE A 180 14.19 -10.25 4.66
CA PHE A 180 13.71 -11.57 4.20
C PHE A 180 14.40 -12.75 4.92
N ALA A 181 15.27 -12.49 5.88
CA ALA A 181 15.92 -13.52 6.69
C ALA A 181 14.95 -14.16 7.69
N GLY A 182 15.35 -15.31 8.24
CA GLY A 182 14.57 -16.05 9.22
C GLY A 182 13.20 -16.51 8.71
N LEU A 183 12.30 -16.83 9.63
CA LEU A 183 10.93 -17.25 9.34
C LEU A 183 9.94 -16.10 9.60
N ALA A 184 8.80 -16.15 8.92
CA ALA A 184 7.70 -15.24 9.24
C ALA A 184 6.94 -15.76 10.48
N GLU A 185 6.49 -14.84 11.32
CA GLU A 185 5.59 -15.09 12.45
C GLU A 185 4.12 -14.83 12.04
N TYR A 186 3.17 -15.52 12.69
CA TYR A 186 1.74 -15.51 12.37
C TYR A 186 0.90 -15.14 13.58
#